data_AF-A0A0C3CF21-F1
#
_entry.id   AF-A0A0C3CF21-F1
#
_cell.length_a   1.000
_cell.length_b   1.000
_cell.length_c   1.000
_cell.angle_alpha   90.00
_cell.angle_beta   90.00
_cell.angle_gamma   90.00
#
_symmetry.space_group_name_H-M   'P 1'
#
loop_
_entity.id
_entity.type
_entity.pdbx_description
1 polymer ?
#
loop_
_entity_poly.entity_id
_entity_poly.type
_entity_poly.pdbx_seq_one_letter_code
_entity_poly.pdbx_strand_id
1 'polypeptide(L)'
;MQTPLSSLLESAVDNFKYLVLGYYEHPDLGSRSISGLNFDTRGSRASVDNMTEAETALNFDPVAAGRTEFPMFFQMQPVLKIMAQKSLFDEKLTSEVLPHLEVVHIYCPKASWYCLWGMIETERQYNEHLKLEHKVRPIRFLEIAGGNHFVHWDDPEGFFACTVKAINS
;
A
#
# COMPACT_ATOMS: atom_id res chain seq x y z
N MET A 1 30.89 3.45 -20.70
CA MET A 1 30.88 2.49 -19.57
C MET A 1 29.45 2.03 -19.38
N GLN A 2 29.19 0.74 -19.58
CA GLN A 2 27.87 0.15 -19.38
C GLN A 2 27.83 -0.32 -17.93
N THR A 3 26.98 0.29 -17.11
CA THR A 3 26.79 -0.11 -15.71
C THR A 3 26.29 -1.56 -15.69
N PRO A 4 26.98 -2.51 -15.03
CA PRO A 4 26.60 -3.91 -15.07
C PRO A 4 25.21 -4.12 -14.48
N LEU A 5 24.43 -5.03 -15.08
CA LEU A 5 23.03 -5.30 -14.71
C LEU A 5 22.87 -5.65 -13.21
N SER A 6 23.89 -6.27 -12.60
CA SER A 6 23.94 -6.56 -11.16
C SER A 6 23.97 -5.29 -10.31
N SER A 7 24.80 -4.31 -10.67
CA SER A 7 24.90 -3.03 -9.95
C SER A 7 23.64 -2.16 -10.08
N LEU A 8 22.86 -2.34 -11.15
CA LEU A 8 21.54 -1.72 -11.32
C LEU A 8 20.50 -2.39 -10.40
N LEU A 9 20.56 -3.71 -10.24
CA LEU A 9 19.67 -4.45 -9.35
C LEU A 9 19.96 -4.13 -7.88
N GLU A 10 21.25 -4.11 -7.50
CA GLU A 10 21.71 -3.72 -6.15
C GLU A 10 21.30 -2.29 -5.83
N SER A 11 21.53 -1.34 -6.75
CA SER A 11 21.09 0.04 -6.59
C SER A 11 19.56 0.18 -6.50
N ALA A 12 18.80 -0.62 -7.26
CA ALA A 12 17.33 -0.63 -7.17
C ALA A 12 16.84 -1.16 -5.81
N VAL A 13 17.47 -2.22 -5.28
CA VAL A 13 17.18 -2.79 -3.95
C VAL A 13 17.54 -1.80 -2.84
N ASP A 14 18.71 -1.15 -2.93
CA ASP A 14 19.14 -0.17 -1.94
C ASP A 14 18.27 1.09 -1.94
N ASN A 15 17.74 1.48 -3.09
CA ASN A 15 16.81 2.61 -3.21
C ASN A 15 15.37 2.24 -2.85
N PHE A 16 15.01 0.96 -2.91
CA PHE A 16 13.65 0.50 -2.62
C PHE A 16 13.20 0.88 -1.20
N LYS A 17 14.07 0.76 -0.19
CA LYS A 17 13.74 1.18 1.18
C LYS A 17 13.44 2.67 1.28
N TYR A 18 14.13 3.54 0.54
CA TYR A 18 13.84 4.97 0.54
C TYR A 18 12.56 5.30 -0.22
N LEU A 19 12.25 4.54 -1.27
CA LEU A 19 10.99 4.65 -2.00
C LEU A 19 9.81 4.26 -1.11
N VAL A 20 9.91 3.13 -0.41
CA VAL A 20 8.82 2.57 0.39
C VAL A 20 8.60 3.36 1.68
N LEU A 21 9.70 3.76 2.33
CA LEU A 21 9.66 4.40 3.64
C LEU A 21 9.70 5.93 3.58
N GLY A 22 9.69 6.54 2.38
CA GLY A 22 9.68 7.99 2.23
C GLY A 22 8.35 8.62 2.63
N TYR A 23 8.39 9.89 3.06
CA TYR A 23 7.23 10.76 3.19
C TYR A 23 7.08 11.60 1.93
N TYR A 24 5.93 11.46 1.29
CA TYR A 24 5.61 12.11 0.02
C TYR A 24 4.53 13.17 0.19
N GLU A 25 4.75 14.32 -0.45
CA GLU A 25 3.73 15.36 -0.57
C GLU A 25 3.00 15.17 -1.90
N HIS A 26 1.75 14.71 -1.85
CA HIS A 26 0.91 14.51 -3.03
C HIS A 26 0.19 15.83 -3.36
N PRO A 27 0.43 16.43 -4.54
CA PRO A 27 -0.11 17.75 -4.88
C PRO A 27 -1.63 17.85 -4.78
N ASP A 28 -2.36 16.77 -5.08
CA ASP A 28 -3.81 16.74 -5.11
C ASP A 28 -4.35 15.37 -4.70
N LEU A 29 -4.02 14.93 -3.48
CA LEU A 29 -4.57 13.67 -2.94
C LEU A 29 -6.11 13.75 -2.75
N GLY A 30 -6.63 14.95 -2.50
CA GLY A 30 -8.05 15.19 -2.23
C GLY A 30 -8.96 14.84 -3.41
N SER A 31 -8.49 15.01 -4.66
CA SER A 31 -9.27 14.62 -5.85
C SER A 31 -9.42 13.12 -6.03
N ARG A 32 -8.68 12.30 -5.26
CA ARG A 32 -8.60 10.84 -5.45
C ARG A 32 -8.22 10.47 -6.88
N SER A 33 -7.46 11.33 -7.57
CA SER A 33 -6.92 11.06 -8.89
C SER A 33 -5.48 10.57 -8.80
N ILE A 34 -5.16 9.53 -9.57
CA ILE A 34 -3.79 9.03 -9.71
C ILE A 34 -2.85 10.13 -10.25
N SER A 35 -3.37 11.03 -11.10
CA SER A 35 -2.58 12.15 -11.64
C SER A 35 -2.20 13.19 -10.57
N GLY A 36 -2.87 13.18 -9.42
CA GLY A 36 -2.59 14.05 -8.28
C GLY A 36 -1.52 13.52 -7.34
N LEU A 37 -0.92 12.35 -7.63
CA LEU A 37 0.10 11.74 -6.80
C LEU A 37 1.51 12.21 -7.17
N ASN A 38 2.40 12.27 -6.18
CA ASN A 38 3.83 12.44 -6.39
C ASN A 38 4.47 11.09 -6.77
N PHE A 39 5.13 11.04 -7.93
CA PHE A 39 5.81 9.85 -8.50
C PHE A 39 7.33 9.84 -8.30
N ASP A 40 7.87 10.74 -7.49
CA ASP A 40 9.29 10.80 -7.18
C ASP A 40 9.76 9.47 -6.61
N THR A 41 10.98 9.07 -6.99
CA THR A 41 11.55 7.81 -6.53
C THR A 41 12.10 7.88 -5.11
N ARG A 42 12.07 9.07 -4.48
CA ARG A 42 12.56 9.31 -3.13
C ARG A 42 11.75 10.38 -2.41
N GLY A 43 11.11 10.00 -1.32
CA GLY A 43 10.41 10.92 -0.43
C GLY A 43 11.37 11.62 0.54
N SER A 44 10.82 12.57 1.30
CA SER A 44 11.51 13.20 2.42
C SER A 44 11.51 12.29 3.66
N ARG A 45 12.44 12.51 4.60
CA ARG A 45 12.44 11.91 5.95
C ARG A 45 12.12 10.41 5.94
N ALA A 46 12.91 9.60 5.23
CA ALA A 46 12.57 8.19 5.11
C ALA A 46 12.69 7.52 6.49
N SER A 47 11.77 6.62 6.87
CA SER A 47 11.79 5.99 8.20
C SER A 47 13.12 5.26 8.48
N VAL A 48 13.80 4.78 7.43
CA VAL A 48 15.12 4.13 7.52
C VAL A 48 16.20 5.10 8.03
N ASP A 49 16.04 6.41 7.84
CA ASP A 49 16.98 7.41 8.35
C ASP A 49 17.00 7.45 9.89
N ASN A 50 15.95 6.92 10.53
CA ASN A 50 15.82 6.82 11.99
C ASN A 50 16.16 5.41 12.51
N MET A 51 16.66 4.51 11.67
CA MET A 51 17.07 3.15 12.05
C MET A 51 18.58 3.07 12.21
N THR A 52 19.03 2.32 13.22
CA THR A 52 20.41 1.84 13.28
C THR A 52 20.68 0.81 12.17
N GLU A 53 21.95 0.54 11.89
CA GLU A 53 22.34 -0.52 10.94
C GLU A 53 21.81 -1.88 11.38
N ALA A 54 21.83 -2.17 12.69
CA ALA A 54 21.31 -3.43 13.24
C ALA A 54 19.80 -3.54 13.06
N GLU A 55 19.05 -2.47 13.32
CA GLU A 55 17.60 -2.45 13.07
C GLU A 55 17.28 -2.58 11.59
N THR A 56 18.05 -1.92 10.71
CA THR A 56 17.90 -2.07 9.27
C THR A 56 18.13 -3.52 8.85
N ALA A 57 19.19 -4.16 9.34
CA ALA A 57 19.48 -5.56 9.01
C ALA A 57 18.39 -6.54 9.51
N LEU A 58 17.69 -6.21 10.60
CA LEU A 58 16.58 -7.02 11.12
C LEU A 58 15.27 -6.82 10.34
N ASN A 59 15.05 -5.64 9.77
CA ASN A 59 13.80 -5.28 9.10
C ASN A 59 13.85 -5.43 7.57
N PHE A 60 15.05 -5.56 6.97
CA PHE A 60 15.23 -5.65 5.52
C PHE A 60 15.93 -6.95 5.10
N ASP A 61 15.20 -7.80 4.38
CA ASP A 61 15.74 -9.02 3.75
C ASP A 61 15.61 -8.94 2.21
N PRO A 62 16.70 -8.59 1.49
CA PRO A 62 16.65 -8.49 0.04
C PRO A 62 16.47 -9.85 -0.66
N VAL A 63 16.86 -10.95 -0.02
CA VAL A 63 16.67 -12.30 -0.57
C VAL A 63 15.20 -12.69 -0.49
N ALA A 64 14.55 -12.42 0.64
CA ALA A 64 13.11 -12.61 0.79
C ALA A 64 12.34 -11.73 -0.20
N ALA A 65 12.68 -10.45 -0.32
CA ALA A 65 12.07 -9.53 -1.27
C ALA A 65 12.20 -10.03 -2.72
N GLY A 66 13.38 -10.53 -3.10
CA GLY A 66 13.63 -11.10 -4.42
C GLY A 66 12.74 -12.30 -4.77
N ARG A 67 12.38 -13.11 -3.76
CA ARG A 67 11.64 -14.35 -3.95
C ARG A 67 10.13 -14.21 -3.75
N THR A 68 9.67 -13.15 -3.10
CA THR A 68 8.26 -12.97 -2.70
C THR A 68 7.67 -11.65 -3.21
N GLU A 69 8.29 -10.52 -2.86
CA GLU A 69 7.79 -9.17 -3.20
C GLU A 69 7.88 -8.86 -4.70
N PHE A 70 9.05 -9.05 -5.34
CA PHE A 70 9.20 -8.74 -6.76
C PHE A 70 8.26 -9.55 -7.67
N PRO A 71 8.04 -10.86 -7.44
CA PRO A 71 6.97 -11.60 -8.10
C PRO A 71 5.58 -10.96 -7.97
N MET A 72 5.24 -10.39 -6.81
CA MET A 72 3.98 -9.68 -6.63
C MET A 72 3.88 -8.45 -7.51
N PHE A 73 4.94 -7.65 -7.64
CA PHE A 73 4.92 -6.41 -8.43
C PHE A 73 4.78 -6.62 -9.94
N PHE A 74 5.28 -7.74 -10.49
CA PHE A 74 5.29 -7.94 -11.95
C PHE A 74 4.54 -9.19 -12.40
N GLN A 75 4.97 -10.38 -11.96
CA GLN A 75 4.47 -11.65 -12.51
C GLN A 75 3.08 -12.01 -12.02
N MET A 76 2.76 -11.70 -10.75
CA MET A 76 1.53 -12.14 -10.11
C MET A 76 0.37 -11.15 -10.27
N GLN A 77 0.61 -9.94 -10.78
CA GLN A 77 -0.41 -8.89 -10.93
C GLN A 77 -1.72 -9.37 -11.60
N PRO A 78 -1.69 -10.17 -12.70
CA PRO A 78 -2.93 -10.68 -13.29
C PRO A 78 -3.75 -11.55 -12.33
N VAL A 79 -3.08 -12.42 -11.57
CA VAL A 79 -3.73 -13.32 -10.60
C VAL A 79 -4.21 -12.53 -9.39
N LEU A 80 -3.40 -11.61 -8.86
CA LEU A 80 -3.78 -10.71 -7.77
C LEU A 80 -5.03 -9.89 -8.13
N LYS A 81 -5.10 -9.37 -9.36
CA LYS A 81 -6.29 -8.67 -9.86
C LYS A 81 -7.52 -9.56 -9.84
N ILE A 82 -7.44 -10.79 -10.38
CA ILE A 82 -8.57 -11.74 -10.37
C ILE A 82 -9.00 -12.06 -8.94
N MET A 83 -8.05 -12.31 -8.05
CA MET A 83 -8.34 -12.62 -6.65
C MET A 83 -9.01 -11.44 -5.94
N ALA A 84 -8.52 -10.22 -6.14
CA ALA A 84 -9.12 -9.01 -5.57
C ALA A 84 -10.55 -8.78 -6.08
N GLN A 85 -10.81 -8.95 -7.38
CA GLN A 85 -12.17 -8.83 -7.93
C GLN A 85 -13.11 -9.86 -7.30
N LYS A 86 -12.67 -11.12 -7.19
CA LYS A 86 -13.45 -12.19 -6.59
C LYS A 86 -13.71 -12.01 -5.10
N SER A 87 -12.74 -11.51 -4.35
CA SER A 87 -12.84 -11.38 -2.90
C SER A 87 -13.60 -10.13 -2.45
N LEU A 88 -13.55 -9.06 -3.24
CA LEU A 88 -14.13 -7.76 -2.88
C LEU A 88 -15.42 -7.45 -3.62
N PHE A 89 -15.55 -7.82 -4.90
CA PHE A 89 -16.57 -7.26 -5.79
C PHE A 89 -17.47 -8.28 -6.51
N ASP A 90 -17.17 -9.58 -6.43
CA ASP A 90 -18.03 -10.64 -6.97
C ASP A 90 -19.21 -10.91 -6.03
N GLU A 91 -20.43 -10.59 -6.47
CA GLU A 91 -21.64 -10.68 -5.65
C GLU A 91 -21.94 -12.10 -5.16
N LYS A 92 -21.68 -13.11 -5.99
CA LYS A 92 -21.90 -14.50 -5.60
C LYS A 92 -20.89 -14.91 -4.53
N LEU A 93 -19.60 -14.66 -4.77
CA LEU A 93 -18.56 -15.08 -3.84
C LEU A 93 -18.60 -14.31 -2.53
N THR A 94 -18.90 -13.02 -2.57
CA THR A 94 -19.01 -12.19 -1.35
C THR A 94 -20.21 -12.58 -0.48
N SER A 95 -21.27 -13.14 -1.08
CA SER A 95 -22.45 -13.66 -0.36
C SER A 95 -22.33 -15.13 0.07
N GLU A 96 -21.50 -15.94 -0.58
CA GLU A 96 -21.29 -17.35 -0.21
C GLU A 96 -20.11 -17.56 0.74
N VAL A 97 -19.03 -16.77 0.60
CA VAL A 97 -17.77 -16.96 1.33
C VAL A 97 -17.53 -15.80 2.29
N LEU A 98 -17.66 -16.07 3.59
CA LEU A 98 -17.63 -15.05 4.65
C LEU A 98 -18.66 -13.93 4.41
N PRO A 99 -19.97 -14.24 4.40
CA PRO A 99 -21.03 -13.30 4.02
C PRO A 99 -21.14 -12.05 4.88
N HIS A 100 -20.53 -12.06 6.07
CA HIS A 100 -20.51 -10.95 7.02
C HIS A 100 -19.13 -10.32 7.17
N LEU A 101 -18.19 -10.63 6.27
CA LEU A 101 -16.88 -10.00 6.31
C LEU A 101 -16.99 -8.55 5.85
N GLU A 102 -16.51 -7.67 6.70
CA GLU A 102 -16.27 -6.27 6.40
C GLU A 102 -14.77 -6.03 6.24
N VAL A 103 -14.39 -5.09 5.39
CA VAL A 103 -13.00 -4.72 5.15
C VAL A 103 -12.78 -3.28 5.59
N VAL A 104 -11.69 -3.04 6.31
CA VAL A 104 -11.21 -1.69 6.59
C VAL A 104 -9.85 -1.52 5.93
N HIS A 105 -9.80 -0.66 4.92
CA HIS A 105 -8.56 -0.28 4.24
C HIS A 105 -7.96 0.93 4.95
N ILE A 106 -6.97 0.68 5.81
CA ILE A 106 -6.19 1.74 6.44
C ILE A 106 -5.13 2.23 5.46
N TYR A 107 -5.06 3.54 5.22
CA TYR A 107 -4.07 4.16 4.35
C TYR A 107 -3.40 5.36 5.00
N CYS A 108 -2.27 5.75 4.43
CA CYS A 108 -1.38 6.77 4.95
C CYS A 108 -1.10 7.80 3.84
N PRO A 109 -1.46 9.09 4.02
CA PRO A 109 -1.48 10.07 2.94
C PRO A 109 -0.09 10.54 2.50
N LYS A 110 0.97 10.20 3.23
CA LYS A 110 2.36 10.48 2.87
C LYS A 110 3.10 9.24 2.34
N ALA A 111 2.40 8.13 2.13
CA ALA A 111 3.01 6.93 1.57
C ALA A 111 3.34 7.11 0.08
N SER A 112 4.22 6.27 -0.46
CA SER A 112 4.55 6.27 -1.88
C SER A 112 3.33 6.06 -2.78
N TRP A 113 3.43 6.54 -4.03
CA TRP A 113 2.30 6.59 -4.95
C TRP A 113 1.60 5.25 -5.17
N TYR A 114 2.31 4.12 -5.15
CA TYR A 114 1.71 2.82 -5.43
C TYR A 114 0.84 2.33 -4.27
N CYS A 115 1.15 2.69 -3.02
CA CYS A 115 0.27 2.40 -1.88
C CYS A 115 -1.03 3.19 -1.99
N LEU A 116 -0.94 4.48 -2.33
CA LEU A 116 -2.11 5.34 -2.51
C LEU A 116 -2.90 4.95 -3.75
N TRP A 117 -2.25 4.52 -4.83
CA TRP A 117 -2.90 3.99 -6.02
C TRP A 117 -3.80 2.80 -5.66
N GLY A 118 -3.31 1.85 -4.86
CA GLY A 118 -4.09 0.69 -4.44
C GLY A 118 -5.35 1.07 -3.67
N MET A 119 -5.25 2.05 -2.77
CA MET A 119 -6.40 2.60 -2.05
C MET A 119 -7.38 3.32 -3.00
N ILE A 120 -6.89 4.27 -3.80
CA ILE A 120 -7.69 5.09 -4.73
C ILE A 120 -8.47 4.20 -5.70
N GLU A 121 -7.79 3.22 -6.30
CA GLU A 121 -8.40 2.34 -7.29
C GLU A 121 -9.42 1.38 -6.67
N THR A 122 -9.18 0.93 -5.44
CA THR A 122 -10.15 0.13 -4.68
C THR A 122 -11.38 0.97 -4.33
N GLU A 123 -11.20 2.21 -3.87
CA GLU A 123 -12.28 3.15 -3.55
C GLU A 123 -13.11 3.50 -4.79
N ARG A 124 -12.45 3.75 -5.93
CA ARG A 124 -13.12 4.00 -7.22
C ARG A 124 -14.02 2.85 -7.61
N GLN A 125 -13.49 1.63 -7.64
CA GLN A 125 -14.26 0.43 -8.01
C GLN A 125 -15.40 0.16 -7.02
N TYR A 126 -15.14 0.27 -5.71
CA TYR A 126 -16.17 0.11 -4.70
C TYR A 126 -17.34 1.07 -4.94
N ASN A 127 -17.06 2.36 -5.15
CA ASN A 127 -18.08 3.37 -5.44
C ASN A 127 -18.82 3.12 -6.77
N GLU A 128 -18.16 2.56 -7.78
CA GLU A 128 -18.81 2.15 -9.03
C GLU A 128 -19.79 0.99 -8.81
N HIS A 129 -19.40 -0.03 -8.05
CA HIS A 129 -20.29 -1.12 -7.68
C HIS A 129 -21.49 -0.65 -6.86
N LEU A 130 -21.29 0.27 -5.92
CA LEU A 130 -22.39 0.86 -5.14
C LEU A 130 -23.39 1.62 -6.02
N LYS A 131 -22.90 2.38 -7.02
CA LYS A 131 -23.77 3.09 -7.98
C LYS A 131 -24.62 2.14 -8.84
N LEU A 132 -24.13 0.92 -9.06
CA LEU A 132 -24.83 -0.13 -9.80
C LEU A 132 -25.69 -1.02 -8.89
N GLU A 133 -25.80 -0.69 -7.60
CA GLU A 133 -26.53 -1.46 -6.59
C GLU A 133 -26.04 -2.93 -6.46
N HIS A 134 -24.79 -3.21 -6.87
CA HIS A 134 -24.19 -4.52 -6.71
C HIS A 134 -23.92 -4.80 -5.22
N LYS A 135 -24.23 -6.00 -4.76
CA LYS A 135 -23.86 -6.45 -3.41
C LYS A 135 -22.40 -6.86 -3.41
N VAL A 136 -21.55 -5.97 -2.93
CA VAL A 136 -20.10 -6.19 -2.80
C VAL A 136 -19.70 -6.21 -1.33
N ARG A 137 -18.46 -6.64 -1.04
CA ARG A 137 -17.92 -6.62 0.32
C ARG A 137 -17.94 -5.18 0.85
N PRO A 138 -18.52 -4.90 2.04
CA PRO A 138 -18.46 -3.57 2.63
C PRO A 138 -17.00 -3.17 2.88
N ILE A 139 -16.62 -1.97 2.41
CA ILE A 139 -15.28 -1.43 2.60
C ILE A 139 -15.38 -0.06 3.26
N ARG A 140 -14.64 0.13 4.35
CA ARG A 140 -14.38 1.43 4.97
C ARG A 140 -12.93 1.84 4.74
N PHE A 141 -12.71 3.11 4.45
CA PHE A 141 -11.37 3.67 4.25
C PHE A 141 -11.01 4.55 5.44
N LEU A 142 -9.92 4.23 6.13
CA LEU A 142 -9.45 5.00 7.28
C LEU A 142 -8.07 5.58 7.01
N GLU A 143 -7.93 6.87 7.27
CA GLU A 143 -6.65 7.57 7.12
C GLU A 143 -5.90 7.61 8.46
N ILE A 144 -4.59 7.33 8.44
CA ILE A 144 -3.67 7.75 9.48
C ILE A 144 -3.00 9.04 9.00
N ALA A 145 -3.52 10.17 9.48
CA ALA A 145 -3.10 11.50 9.03
C ALA A 145 -1.59 11.68 9.19
N GLY A 146 -0.94 12.15 8.12
CA GLY A 146 0.50 12.41 8.12
C GLY A 146 1.41 11.17 8.08
N GLY A 147 0.88 9.95 8.17
CA GLY A 147 1.67 8.72 8.12
C GLY A 147 2.20 8.40 6.72
N ASN A 148 3.30 7.65 6.65
CA ASN A 148 3.81 7.00 5.44
C ASN A 148 3.48 5.49 5.44
N HIS A 149 4.08 4.70 4.55
CA HIS A 149 3.84 3.25 4.49
C HIS A 149 4.28 2.49 5.77
N PHE A 150 5.23 3.05 6.52
CA PHE A 150 5.86 2.43 7.69
C PHE A 150 5.48 3.14 8.99
N VAL A 151 4.28 3.72 9.03
CA VAL A 151 3.78 4.53 10.15
C VAL A 151 3.80 3.78 11.49
N HIS A 152 3.69 2.46 11.51
CA HIS A 152 3.76 1.69 12.76
C HIS A 152 5.13 1.79 13.45
N TRP A 153 6.18 2.14 12.71
CA TRP A 153 7.51 2.42 13.25
C TRP A 153 7.64 3.87 13.73
N ASP A 154 7.21 4.82 12.90
CA ASP A 154 7.39 6.26 13.17
C ASP A 154 6.36 6.83 14.16
N ASP A 155 5.13 6.31 14.14
CA ASP A 155 3.99 6.70 14.99
C ASP A 155 3.16 5.45 15.38
N PRO A 156 3.71 4.59 16.28
CA PRO A 156 3.02 3.38 16.73
C PRO A 156 1.70 3.70 17.45
N GLU A 157 1.62 4.82 18.19
CA GLU A 157 0.41 5.22 18.89
C GLU A 157 -0.73 5.54 17.91
N GLY A 158 -0.45 6.35 16.88
CA GLY A 158 -1.42 6.65 15.82
C GLY A 158 -1.85 5.41 15.04
N PHE A 159 -0.91 4.51 14.72
CA PHE A 159 -1.21 3.24 14.07
C PHE A 159 -2.15 2.36 14.91
N PHE A 160 -1.86 2.17 16.19
CA PHE A 160 -2.70 1.37 17.07
C PHE A 160 -4.05 2.03 17.34
N ALA A 161 -4.10 3.36 17.50
CA ALA A 161 -5.35 4.09 17.66
C ALA A 161 -6.27 3.91 16.43
N CYS A 162 -5.72 3.98 15.22
CA CYS A 162 -6.47 3.74 13.99
C CYS A 162 -6.92 2.28 13.86
N THR A 163 -6.06 1.32 14.27
CA THR A 163 -6.41 -0.11 14.29
C THR A 163 -7.55 -0.41 15.27
N VAL A 164 -7.50 0.14 16.49
CA VAL A 164 -8.58 0.02 17.48
C VAL A 164 -9.86 0.65 16.95
N LYS A 165 -9.77 1.81 16.30
CA LYS A 165 -10.91 2.44 15.63
C LYS A 165 -11.47 1.51 14.55
N ALA A 166 -10.64 0.92 13.70
CA ALA A 166 -11.05 0.02 12.63
C ALA A 166 -11.85 -1.19 13.15
N ILE A 167 -11.45 -1.76 14.28
CA ILE A 167 -12.08 -2.95 14.89
C ILE A 167 -13.43 -2.60 15.56
N ASN A 168 -13.57 -1.41 16.13
CA ASN A 168 -14.72 -1.04 16.98
C ASN A 168 -15.78 -0.15 16.29
N SER A 169 -15.53 0.28 15.05
CA SER A 169 -16.45 1.12 14.27
C SER A 169 -17.23 0.32 13.24
#